data_AF-A0A9X8VKS7-F1
#
_entry.id   AF-A0A9X8VKS7-F1
#
_cell.length_a   1.000
_cell.length_b   1.000
_cell.length_c   1.000
_cell.angle_alpha   90.00
_cell.angle_beta   90.00
_cell.angle_gamma   90.00
#
_symmetry.space_group_name_H-M   'P 1'
#
loop_
_entity.id
_entity.type
_entity.pdbx_description
1 polymer ?
#
loop_
_entity_poly.entity_id
_entity_poly.type
_entity_poly.pdbx_seq_one_letter_code
_entity_poly.pdbx_strand_id
1 'polypeptide(L)'
;LQGNYGYQRLWNDKTKTPYLYHAQNGLFVTYDDAESFKYKAKYIKQQQLGGVMFWHLGQDNRNGDLLAALDRYFNAADYDDSQLDMGTGLRYTGVGPGNLPIMTAPAYVPGTTYAQGALVSYQGYVWQTKWGYITSAPGSDSAWLKVGRLA
;
A
#
# COMPACT_ATOMS: atom_id res chain seq x y z
N LEU A 1 28.67 -4.63 -10.65
CA LEU A 1 29.08 -4.34 -12.05
C LEU A 1 30.56 -4.02 -12.05
N GLN A 2 31.42 -5.01 -12.26
CA GLN A 2 32.83 -4.77 -12.53
C GLN A 2 32.97 -4.59 -14.04
N GLY A 3 33.33 -3.38 -14.47
CA GLY A 3 33.49 -3.00 -15.87
C GLY A 3 32.93 -1.62 -16.14
N ASN A 4 33.76 -0.73 -16.68
CA ASN A 4 33.40 0.64 -17.04
C ASN A 4 32.62 0.65 -18.37
N TYR A 5 31.45 0.01 -18.40
CA TYR A 5 30.61 -0.17 -19.59
C TYR A 5 29.65 1.01 -19.86
N GLY A 6 29.90 2.19 -19.30
CA GLY A 6 29.07 3.38 -19.54
C GLY A 6 27.68 3.40 -18.88
N TYR A 7 27.32 2.39 -18.07
CA TYR A 7 26.09 2.41 -17.27
C TYR A 7 26.26 3.22 -15.98
N GLN A 8 25.32 4.11 -15.72
CA GLN A 8 25.19 4.82 -14.45
C GLN A 8 24.05 4.20 -13.63
N ARG A 9 24.33 3.79 -12.39
CA ARG A 9 23.29 3.47 -11.41
C ARG A 9 22.69 4.76 -10.87
N LEU A 10 21.38 4.88 -10.97
CA LEU A 10 20.58 5.98 -10.47
C LEU A 10 19.49 5.43 -9.55
N TRP A 11 18.92 6.31 -8.72
CA TRP A 11 17.89 5.97 -7.73
C TRP A 11 16.68 6.87 -7.92
N ASN A 12 15.49 6.28 -7.96
CA ASN A 12 14.25 7.04 -7.90
C ASN A 12 13.69 7.01 -6.48
N ASP A 13 13.72 8.15 -5.81
CA ASP A 13 13.33 8.23 -4.40
C ASP A 13 11.80 8.19 -4.17
N LYS A 14 10.99 8.31 -5.23
CA LYS A 14 9.54 8.13 -5.13
C LYS A 14 9.15 6.66 -5.22
N THR A 15 9.75 5.91 -6.14
CA THR A 15 9.49 4.47 -6.31
C THR A 15 10.32 3.61 -5.36
N LYS A 16 11.37 4.20 -4.77
CA LYS A 16 12.36 3.53 -3.92
C LYS A 16 12.99 2.33 -4.65
N THR A 17 13.34 2.53 -5.92
CA THR A 17 13.97 1.51 -6.78
C THR A 17 15.15 2.08 -7.57
N PRO A 18 16.18 1.25 -7.84
CA PRO A 18 17.28 1.63 -8.69
C PRO A 18 16.92 1.51 -10.17
N TYR A 19 17.70 2.17 -11.01
CA TYR A 19 17.73 1.92 -12.44
C TYR A 19 19.13 2.15 -13.00
N LEU A 20 19.44 1.57 -14.15
CA LEU A 20 20.65 1.88 -14.90
C LEU A 20 20.30 2.68 -16.13
N TYR A 21 21.13 3.67 -16.44
CA TYR A 21 21.03 4.42 -17.69
C TYR A 21 22.39 4.46 -18.41
N HIS A 22 22.38 4.18 -19.71
CA HIS A 22 23.55 4.26 -20.58
C HIS A 22 23.34 5.36 -21.63
N ALA A 23 23.75 6.58 -21.30
CA ALA A 23 23.44 7.78 -22.09
C ALA A 23 23.87 7.68 -23.56
N GLN A 24 25.07 7.16 -23.82
CA GLN A 24 25.61 7.06 -25.19
C GLN A 24 24.80 6.12 -26.09
N ASN A 25 24.12 5.11 -25.53
CA ASN A 25 23.41 4.08 -26.30
C ASN A 25 21.90 4.15 -26.08
N GLY A 26 21.41 5.10 -25.27
CA GLY A 26 19.99 5.23 -24.94
C GLY A 26 19.38 4.02 -24.23
N LEU A 27 20.17 3.25 -23.46
CA LEU A 27 19.68 2.04 -22.79
C LEU A 27 19.20 2.35 -21.37
N PHE A 28 18.10 1.72 -20.97
CA PHE A 28 17.51 1.82 -19.64
C PHE A 28 17.23 0.42 -19.08
N VAL A 29 17.61 0.20 -17.82
CA VAL A 29 17.37 -1.06 -17.11
C VAL A 29 16.67 -0.77 -15.79
N THR A 30 15.49 -1.36 -15.60
CA THR A 30 14.79 -1.42 -14.31
C THR A 30 15.14 -2.72 -13.61
N TYR A 31 15.37 -2.65 -12.30
CA TYR A 31 15.71 -3.82 -11.49
C TYR A 31 15.51 -3.53 -10.00
N ASP A 32 15.79 -4.52 -9.18
CA ASP A 32 15.86 -4.42 -7.73
C ASP A 32 17.26 -4.76 -7.23
N ASP A 33 17.64 -4.18 -6.11
CA ASP A 33 18.86 -4.52 -5.39
C ASP A 33 18.62 -4.56 -3.88
N ALA A 34 19.68 -4.82 -3.12
CA ALA A 34 19.61 -4.87 -1.67
C ALA A 34 19.10 -3.55 -1.05
N GLU A 35 19.24 -2.39 -1.71
CA GLU A 35 18.74 -1.11 -1.20
C GLU A 35 17.21 -1.02 -1.35
N SER A 36 16.65 -1.36 -2.52
CA SER A 36 15.19 -1.38 -2.70
C SER A 36 14.52 -2.44 -1.80
N PHE A 37 15.21 -3.54 -1.54
CA PHE A 37 14.73 -4.57 -0.61
C PHE A 37 14.55 -4.07 0.83
N LYS A 38 15.29 -3.05 1.29
CA LYS A 38 15.07 -2.44 2.61
C LYS A 38 13.66 -1.88 2.73
N TYR A 39 13.24 -1.09 1.73
CA TYR A 39 11.92 -0.47 1.69
C TYR A 39 10.81 -1.52 1.54
N LYS A 40 11.03 -2.55 0.72
CA LYS A 40 10.06 -3.63 0.54
C LYS A 40 9.91 -4.48 1.80
N ALA A 41 11.00 -4.84 2.48
CA ALA A 41 10.96 -5.56 3.74
C ALA A 41 10.28 -4.74 4.85
N LYS A 42 10.58 -3.44 4.94
CA LYS A 42 9.89 -2.53 5.86
C LYS A 42 8.39 -2.43 5.54
N TYR A 43 8.02 -2.34 4.27
CA TYR A 43 6.60 -2.36 3.85
C TYR A 43 5.90 -3.66 4.27
N ILE A 44 6.53 -4.82 4.04
CA ILE A 44 6.00 -6.13 4.45
C ILE A 44 5.72 -6.15 5.96
N LYS A 45 6.67 -5.67 6.78
CA LYS A 45 6.50 -5.58 8.24
C LYS A 45 5.38 -4.60 8.64
N GLN A 46 5.37 -3.41 8.06
CA GLN A 46 4.36 -2.38 8.35
C GLN A 46 2.93 -2.80 7.97
N GLN A 47 2.79 -3.56 6.89
CA GLN A 47 1.50 -4.05 6.39
C GLN A 47 1.14 -5.45 6.91
N GLN A 48 1.96 -6.03 7.79
CA GLN A 48 1.75 -7.36 8.38
C GLN A 48 1.53 -8.46 7.31
N LEU A 49 2.30 -8.42 6.22
CA LEU A 49 2.24 -9.42 5.17
C LEU A 49 3.03 -10.68 5.56
N GLY A 50 2.66 -11.83 4.99
CA GLY A 50 3.23 -13.13 5.36
C GLY A 50 4.70 -13.36 4.98
N GLY A 51 5.28 -12.52 4.13
CA GLY A 51 6.69 -12.63 3.73
C GLY A 51 6.96 -12.09 2.33
N VAL A 52 8.06 -12.57 1.74
CA VAL A 52 8.52 -12.22 0.39
C VAL A 52 8.68 -13.48 -0.45
N MET A 53 8.39 -13.36 -1.74
CA MET A 53 8.71 -14.36 -2.76
C MET A 53 9.61 -13.70 -3.81
N PHE A 54 10.51 -14.41 -4.46
CA PHE A 54 11.30 -13.83 -5.55
C PHE A 54 11.44 -14.82 -6.70
N TRP A 55 11.60 -14.27 -7.90
CA TRP A 55 11.89 -15.04 -9.11
C TRP A 55 13.24 -14.57 -9.66
N HIS A 56 14.23 -15.43 -9.84
CA HIS A 56 14.39 -16.75 -9.21
C HIS A 56 15.81 -16.91 -8.65
N LEU A 57 16.02 -17.95 -7.84
CA LEU A 57 17.29 -18.17 -7.12
C LEU A 57 18.54 -18.11 -8.00
N GLY A 58 18.45 -18.58 -9.25
CA GLY A 58 19.57 -18.60 -10.20
C GLY A 58 19.96 -17.22 -10.76
N GLN A 59 19.19 -16.17 -10.47
CA GLN A 59 19.49 -14.80 -10.89
C GLN A 59 20.17 -13.97 -9.80
N ASP A 60 20.26 -14.50 -8.58
CA ASP A 60 21.11 -13.89 -7.56
C ASP A 60 22.58 -14.04 -7.95
N ASN A 61 23.43 -13.17 -7.41
CA ASN A 61 24.86 -13.30 -7.62
C ASN A 61 25.39 -14.56 -6.91
N ARG A 62 26.65 -14.91 -7.19
CA ARG A 62 27.24 -16.15 -6.70
C ARG A 62 27.28 -16.26 -5.17
N ASN A 63 27.28 -15.13 -4.45
CA ASN A 63 27.29 -15.07 -3.00
C ASN A 63 25.89 -15.16 -2.38
N GLY A 64 24.82 -15.02 -3.17
CA GLY A 64 23.45 -14.99 -2.66
C GLY A 64 23.12 -13.70 -1.92
N ASP A 65 23.72 -12.57 -2.32
CA ASP A 65 23.63 -11.32 -1.57
C ASP A 65 22.19 -10.79 -1.46
N LEU A 66 21.36 -10.99 -2.49
CA LEU A 66 19.96 -10.54 -2.45
C LEU A 66 19.12 -11.41 -1.51
N LEU A 67 19.33 -12.72 -1.52
CA LEU A 67 18.72 -13.63 -0.56
C LEU A 67 19.15 -13.30 0.88
N ALA A 68 20.45 -13.10 1.11
CA ALA A 68 20.99 -12.74 2.41
C ALA A 68 20.46 -11.38 2.91
N ALA A 69 20.28 -10.41 2.02
CA ALA A 69 19.69 -9.12 2.37
C ALA A 69 18.23 -9.25 2.84
N LEU A 70 17.41 -10.04 2.14
CA LEU A 70 16.03 -10.31 2.56
C LEU A 70 16.00 -10.96 3.94
N ASP A 71 16.79 -12.01 4.17
CA ASP A 71 16.89 -12.66 5.48
C ASP A 71 17.33 -11.68 6.58
N ARG A 72 18.38 -10.88 6.32
CA ARG A 72 18.87 -9.85 7.24
C ARG A 72 17.78 -8.88 7.65
N TYR A 73 16.99 -8.38 6.69
CA TYR A 73 15.99 -7.34 6.97
C TYR A 73 14.78 -7.82 7.78
N PHE A 74 14.55 -9.13 7.82
CA PHE A 74 13.52 -9.74 8.65
C PHE A 74 14.06 -10.24 10.00
N ASN A 75 15.26 -10.81 10.03
CA ASN A 75 15.67 -11.67 11.14
C ASN A 75 16.92 -11.20 11.91
N ALA A 76 17.74 -10.32 11.34
CA ALA A 76 19.03 -9.98 11.96
C ALA A 76 18.87 -8.97 13.11
N ALA A 77 19.36 -9.33 14.29
CA ALA A 77 19.30 -8.48 15.49
C ALA A 77 20.11 -7.19 15.38
N ASP A 78 21.09 -7.15 14.46
CA ASP A 78 21.97 -6.00 14.20
C ASP A 78 21.46 -5.12 13.05
N TYR A 79 20.27 -5.38 12.49
CA TYR A 79 19.64 -4.55 11.48
C TYR A 79 18.48 -3.77 12.08
N ASP A 80 18.63 -2.43 12.12
CA ASP A 80 17.60 -1.50 12.55
C ASP A 80 17.12 -0.65 11.37
N ASP A 81 15.84 -0.80 11.01
CA ASP A 81 15.17 0.02 9.99
C ASP A 81 14.13 0.98 10.57
N SER A 82 14.13 1.22 11.88
CA SER A 82 13.20 2.13 12.56
C SER A 82 13.18 3.52 11.91
N GLN A 83 14.37 4.05 11.57
CA GLN A 83 14.55 5.38 10.97
C GLN A 83 14.46 5.42 9.43
N LEU A 84 14.25 4.28 8.76
CA LEU A 84 14.17 4.24 7.29
C LEU A 84 12.96 5.03 6.77
N ASP A 85 13.18 6.12 6.05
CA ASP A 85 12.10 6.95 5.49
C ASP A 85 11.46 6.31 4.24
N MET A 86 10.19 5.91 4.36
CA MET A 86 9.40 5.35 3.26
C MET A 86 9.04 6.37 2.16
N GLY A 87 9.46 7.63 2.31
CA GLY A 87 9.40 8.68 1.31
C GLY A 87 8.00 9.23 1.07
N THR A 88 7.79 9.81 -0.12
CA THR A 88 6.55 10.51 -0.50
C THR A 88 6.07 10.10 -1.91
N GLY A 89 6.36 8.86 -2.31
CA GLY A 89 5.70 8.25 -3.48
C GLY A 89 4.18 8.19 -3.27
N LEU A 90 3.42 8.09 -4.36
CA LEU A 90 1.97 7.95 -4.28
C LEU A 90 1.61 6.62 -3.62
N ARG A 91 0.61 6.65 -2.73
CA ARG A 91 0.08 5.46 -2.04
C ARG A 91 -1.25 5.09 -2.68
N TYR A 92 -1.58 3.81 -2.69
CA TYR A 92 -2.93 3.38 -3.04
C TYR A 92 -3.88 3.72 -1.90
N THR A 93 -4.93 4.49 -2.17
CA THR A 93 -5.89 4.99 -1.18
C THR A 93 -7.32 4.52 -1.44
N GLY A 94 -7.50 3.48 -2.25
CA GLY A 94 -8.82 2.92 -2.54
C GLY A 94 -9.45 2.32 -1.28
N VAL A 95 -10.72 2.68 -1.04
CA VAL A 95 -11.54 2.12 0.04
C VAL A 95 -12.64 1.27 -0.58
N GLY A 96 -12.75 0.03 -0.13
CA GLY A 96 -13.77 -0.93 -0.50
C GLY A 96 -14.37 -1.63 0.71
N PRO A 97 -15.27 -2.60 0.51
CA PRO A 97 -16.01 -3.24 1.60
C PRO A 97 -15.13 -3.93 2.66
N GLY A 98 -13.96 -4.45 2.27
CA GLY A 98 -13.03 -5.16 3.15
C GLY A 98 -12.14 -4.27 4.03
N ASN A 99 -12.05 -2.96 3.74
CA ASN A 99 -11.19 -2.02 4.47
C ASN A 99 -11.92 -0.72 4.85
N LEU A 100 -13.25 -0.79 5.05
CA LEU A 100 -14.02 0.35 5.54
C LEU A 100 -13.48 0.83 6.91
N PRO A 101 -13.33 2.15 7.11
CA PRO A 101 -12.89 2.70 8.38
C PRO A 101 -13.94 2.49 9.47
N ILE A 102 -13.50 2.51 10.73
CA ILE A 102 -14.41 2.61 11.87
C ILE A 102 -14.99 4.04 11.87
N MET A 103 -16.30 4.17 11.98
CA MET A 103 -17.01 5.45 12.01
C MET A 103 -18.09 5.44 13.08
N THR A 104 -18.51 6.63 13.49
CA THR A 104 -19.64 6.83 14.40
C THR A 104 -20.70 7.70 13.73
N ALA A 105 -21.97 7.36 13.94
CA ALA A 105 -23.11 8.11 13.45
C ALA A 105 -24.34 7.81 14.31
N PRO A 106 -25.31 8.74 14.44
CA PRO A 106 -26.59 8.47 15.11
C PRO A 106 -27.30 7.26 14.50
N ALA A 107 -28.03 6.50 15.31
CA ALA A 107 -28.82 5.37 14.82
C ALA A 107 -29.85 5.83 13.78
N TYR A 108 -30.07 5.01 12.75
CA TYR A 108 -31.17 5.21 11.82
C TYR A 108 -32.51 5.22 12.58
N VAL A 109 -33.36 6.20 12.25
CA VAL A 109 -34.67 6.41 12.87
C VAL A 109 -35.75 6.22 11.80
N PRO A 110 -36.52 5.12 11.84
CA PRO A 110 -37.62 4.88 10.90
C PRO A 110 -38.61 6.05 10.85
N GLY A 111 -39.07 6.40 9.65
CA GLY A 111 -40.01 7.52 9.43
C GLY A 111 -39.35 8.90 9.32
N THR A 112 -38.03 8.99 9.46
CA THR A 112 -37.27 10.23 9.23
C THR A 112 -36.98 10.43 7.75
N THR A 113 -37.10 11.67 7.28
CA THR A 113 -36.63 12.08 5.95
C THR A 113 -35.21 12.63 6.05
N TYR A 114 -34.24 11.95 5.42
CA TYR A 114 -32.84 12.33 5.44
C TYR A 114 -32.47 13.22 4.24
N ALA A 115 -31.68 14.26 4.51
CA ALA A 115 -31.05 15.09 3.49
C ALA A 115 -29.86 14.36 2.83
N GLN A 116 -29.36 14.90 1.71
CA GLN A 116 -28.16 14.38 1.04
C GLN A 116 -26.93 14.48 1.93
N GLY A 117 -26.07 13.46 1.90
CA GLY A 117 -24.84 13.40 2.68
C GLY A 117 -25.04 13.06 4.16
N ALA A 118 -26.28 12.82 4.61
CA ALA A 118 -26.58 12.41 5.97
C ALA A 118 -25.93 11.06 6.32
N LEU A 119 -25.40 10.97 7.53
CA LEU A 119 -24.75 9.76 8.06
C LEU A 119 -25.61 9.13 9.14
N VAL A 120 -25.84 7.83 9.04
CA VAL A 120 -26.55 7.04 10.06
C VAL A 120 -25.86 5.71 10.32
N SER A 121 -26.01 5.19 11.53
CA SER A 121 -25.62 3.84 11.90
C SER A 121 -26.79 2.88 11.78
N TYR A 122 -26.59 1.77 11.07
CA TYR A 122 -27.61 0.74 10.89
C TYR A 122 -26.96 -0.61 10.54
N GLN A 123 -27.38 -1.67 11.23
CA GLN A 123 -26.93 -3.05 11.01
C GLN A 123 -25.39 -3.23 10.97
N GLY A 124 -24.68 -2.63 11.94
CA GLY A 124 -23.22 -2.78 12.07
C GLY A 124 -22.38 -1.87 11.17
N TYR A 125 -23.01 -1.03 10.36
CA TYR A 125 -22.32 -0.11 9.44
C TYR A 125 -22.78 1.33 9.60
N VAL A 126 -21.93 2.24 9.13
CA VAL A 126 -22.28 3.64 8.88
C VAL A 126 -22.59 3.79 7.39
N TRP A 127 -23.70 4.45 7.11
CA TRP A 127 -24.23 4.68 5.77
C TRP A 127 -24.36 6.16 5.50
N GLN A 128 -24.11 6.56 4.26
CA GLN A 128 -24.28 7.91 3.76
C GLN A 128 -25.36 7.96 2.67
N THR A 129 -26.27 8.93 2.72
CA THR A 129 -27.20 9.18 1.63
C THR A 129 -26.49 9.84 0.43
N LYS A 130 -26.75 9.35 -0.78
CA LYS A 130 -26.19 9.87 -2.04
C LYS A 130 -26.95 11.10 -2.57
N TRP A 131 -28.24 11.20 -2.25
CA TRP A 131 -29.13 12.34 -2.56
C TRP A 131 -30.12 12.57 -1.40
N GLY A 132 -30.98 13.58 -1.51
CA GLY A 132 -31.90 14.00 -0.44
C GLY A 132 -33.31 13.40 -0.52
N TYR A 133 -34.15 13.74 0.46
CA TYR A 133 -35.52 13.23 0.63
C TYR A 133 -35.59 11.70 0.79
N ILE A 134 -34.61 11.11 1.48
CA ILE A 134 -34.53 9.66 1.68
C ILE A 134 -35.40 9.26 2.87
N THR A 135 -36.36 8.38 2.64
CA THR A 135 -37.25 7.81 3.66
C THR A 135 -37.08 6.29 3.82
N SER A 136 -36.29 5.66 2.94
CA SER A 136 -35.96 4.24 2.96
C SER A 136 -34.87 3.91 3.99
N ALA A 137 -34.81 2.64 4.40
CA ALA A 137 -33.80 2.17 5.32
C ALA A 137 -32.43 2.02 4.63
N PRO A 138 -31.32 2.19 5.36
CA PRO A 138 -29.99 1.97 4.79
C PRO A 138 -29.81 0.55 4.23
N GLY A 139 -29.33 0.45 3.00
CA GLY A 139 -29.08 -0.81 2.29
C GLY A 139 -30.31 -1.42 1.60
N SER A 140 -31.51 -0.84 1.73
CA SER A 140 -32.70 -1.36 1.03
C SER A 140 -32.82 -0.88 -0.42
N ASP A 141 -32.08 0.16 -0.80
CA ASP A 141 -32.09 0.71 -2.14
C ASP A 141 -30.72 1.32 -2.51
N SER A 142 -30.67 1.98 -3.68
CA SER A 142 -29.45 2.61 -4.19
C SER A 142 -29.13 3.96 -3.57
N ALA A 143 -30.00 4.54 -2.71
CA ALA A 143 -29.80 5.86 -2.12
C ALA A 143 -28.70 5.88 -1.06
N TRP A 144 -28.36 4.72 -0.49
CA TRP A 144 -27.38 4.60 0.57
C TRP A 144 -26.04 4.05 0.06
N LEU A 145 -24.95 4.64 0.54
CA LEU A 145 -23.58 4.16 0.36
C LEU A 145 -23.05 3.69 1.71
N LYS A 146 -22.53 2.46 1.79
CA LYS A 146 -21.83 1.97 2.98
C LYS A 146 -20.45 2.63 3.05
N VAL A 147 -20.17 3.39 4.11
CA VAL A 147 -18.96 4.22 4.22
C VAL A 147 -18.09 3.89 5.44
N GLY A 148 -18.63 3.18 6.43
CA GLY A 148 -17.88 2.79 7.61
C GLY A 148 -18.43 1.56 8.30
N ARG A 149 -17.66 1.01 9.23
CA ARG A 149 -18.07 -0.01 10.19
C ARG A 149 -18.30 0.64 11.55
N LEU A 150 -19.25 0.13 12.31
CA LEU A 150 -19.35 0.48 13.73
C LEU A 150 -18.22 -0.17 14.51
N ALA A 151 -17.84 0.46 15.62
CA ALA A 151 -16.91 -0.10 16.59
C ALA A 151 -17.53 -1.30 17.31
#